data_AF-A0A853BDB6-F1
#
_entry.id   AF-A0A853BDB6-F1
#
_cell.length_a   1.000
_cell.length_b   1.000
_cell.length_c   1.000
_cell.angle_alpha   90.00
_cell.angle_beta   90.00
_cell.angle_gamma   90.00
#
_symmetry.space_group_name_H-M   'P 1'
#
loop_
_entity.id
_entity.type
_entity.pdbx_description
1 polymer ?
#
loop_
_entity_poly.entity_id
_entity_poly.type
_entity_poly.pdbx_seq_one_letter_code
_entity_poly.pdbx_strand_id
1 'polypeptide(L)'
;MTGPVAVVGGYGDVGAAACRRLADAGVPLRIGGRDPGAAQRFAATLGADHAAVDFTDESSVDTFANGCAVLLNCAGPSRAVGDSLVRGAERAGADYVDVAGDDPLYARLGSTGIRAVLSAGLRPGLTGLLPRALASRAGAVRDLVLQVGVRDRFTRVSAAEYLDAGAARVLAGWDHGPKAGLLTRHEDTELPFFPGTVTAIPLLSGEDERVALALGLVRGEWWSVVHGEHVRAAFGRVHAVDRDEAVAALCRASELDLAGGETSVTIVARAESGTAVLTAPGNAAATGTVAAFAVQAVLRGDVPPGRHYAAEVLDPERLLASDPAIHVEYLAEAATTVEEGVL
;
A
#
# COMPACT_ATOMS: atom_id res chain seq x y z
N MET A 1 7.20 -21.44 -15.30
CA MET A 1 7.77 -20.27 -16.00
C MET A 1 9.15 -20.02 -15.40
N THR A 2 10.21 -19.91 -16.21
CA THR A 2 11.61 -19.98 -15.73
C THR A 2 12.40 -18.68 -15.92
N GLY A 3 11.72 -17.54 -16.02
CA GLY A 3 12.35 -16.21 -16.11
C GLY A 3 12.54 -15.55 -14.74
N PRO A 4 13.45 -14.55 -14.62
CA PRO A 4 13.60 -13.76 -13.39
C PRO A 4 12.36 -12.89 -13.14
N VAL A 5 12.26 -12.34 -11.93
CA VAL A 5 11.36 -11.21 -11.64
C VAL A 5 12.08 -9.91 -12.04
N ALA A 6 11.48 -9.17 -12.96
CA ALA A 6 12.00 -7.88 -13.39
C ALA A 6 11.34 -6.77 -12.56
N VAL A 7 12.12 -5.94 -11.87
CA VAL A 7 11.61 -4.92 -10.94
C VAL A 7 11.92 -3.53 -11.48
N VAL A 8 10.90 -2.77 -11.87
CA VAL A 8 11.02 -1.37 -12.29
C VAL A 8 10.96 -0.46 -11.06
N GLY A 9 11.89 0.49 -10.95
CA GLY A 9 12.08 1.25 -9.71
C GLY A 9 12.76 0.42 -8.60
N GLY A 10 13.49 -0.63 -8.98
CA GLY A 10 13.97 -1.66 -8.05
C GLY A 10 15.01 -1.20 -7.03
N TYR A 11 15.62 -0.02 -7.21
CA TYR A 11 16.57 0.59 -6.26
C TYR A 11 15.99 1.80 -5.51
N GLY A 12 14.71 2.15 -5.71
CA GLY A 12 13.99 3.09 -4.84
C GLY A 12 13.59 2.41 -3.52
N ASP A 13 13.07 3.16 -2.55
CA ASP A 13 12.84 2.63 -1.19
C ASP A 13 11.94 1.37 -1.19
N VAL A 14 10.79 1.44 -1.86
CA VAL A 14 9.85 0.31 -2.00
C VAL A 14 10.45 -0.83 -2.81
N GLY A 15 11.01 -0.52 -3.98
CA GLY A 15 11.61 -1.51 -4.87
C GLY A 15 12.77 -2.26 -4.21
N ALA A 16 13.60 -1.56 -3.45
CA ALA A 16 14.73 -2.16 -2.75
C ALA A 16 14.26 -3.07 -1.61
N ALA A 17 13.21 -2.68 -0.87
CA ALA A 17 12.59 -3.54 0.13
C ALA A 17 12.02 -4.82 -0.48
N ALA A 18 11.31 -4.73 -1.62
CA ALA A 18 10.78 -5.89 -2.33
C ALA A 18 11.91 -6.78 -2.90
N CYS A 19 12.93 -6.19 -3.54
CA CYS A 19 14.07 -6.91 -4.10
C CYS A 19 14.82 -7.71 -3.04
N ARG A 20 15.11 -7.12 -1.87
CA ARG A 20 15.80 -7.83 -0.78
C ARG A 20 15.02 -9.09 -0.36
N ARG A 21 13.71 -8.94 -0.14
CA ARG A 21 12.84 -10.06 0.23
C ARG A 21 12.77 -11.15 -0.83
N LEU A 22 12.65 -10.76 -2.10
CA LEU A 22 12.64 -11.71 -3.21
C LEU A 22 13.99 -12.44 -3.34
N ALA A 23 15.10 -11.74 -3.17
CA ALA A 23 16.44 -12.32 -3.17
C ALA A 23 16.64 -13.29 -1.99
N ASP A 24 16.20 -12.93 -0.77
CA ASP A 24 16.24 -13.80 0.42
C ASP A 24 15.41 -15.08 0.22
N ALA A 25 14.33 -14.99 -0.56
CA ALA A 25 13.51 -16.12 -0.98
C ALA A 25 14.09 -16.92 -2.17
N GLY A 26 15.29 -16.59 -2.65
CA GLY A 26 15.97 -17.26 -3.76
C GLY A 26 15.36 -16.98 -5.13
N VAL A 27 14.56 -15.92 -5.27
CA VAL A 27 13.95 -15.54 -6.55
C VAL A 27 14.99 -14.81 -7.41
N PRO A 28 15.29 -15.26 -8.64
CA PRO A 28 16.18 -14.55 -9.54
C PRO A 28 15.61 -13.17 -9.92
N LEU A 29 16.43 -12.12 -9.87
CA LEU A 29 15.99 -10.74 -10.09
C LEU A 29 16.70 -10.08 -11.27
N ARG A 30 15.96 -9.21 -11.97
CA ARG A 30 16.48 -8.17 -12.85
C ARG A 30 16.03 -6.82 -12.33
N ILE A 31 16.95 -5.99 -11.85
CA ILE A 31 16.66 -4.71 -11.23
C ILE A 31 16.78 -3.59 -12.27
N GLY A 32 15.75 -2.76 -12.38
CA GLY A 32 15.73 -1.67 -13.35
C GLY A 32 15.24 -0.34 -12.83
N GLY A 33 15.70 0.71 -13.50
CA GLY A 33 15.23 2.08 -13.39
C GLY A 33 16.01 2.99 -14.34
N ARG A 34 15.76 4.30 -14.24
CA ARG A 34 16.35 5.32 -15.14
C ARG A 34 17.85 5.52 -14.97
N ASP A 35 18.39 5.26 -13.78
CA ASP A 35 19.82 5.37 -13.49
C ASP A 35 20.46 3.97 -13.56
N PRO A 36 21.15 3.63 -14.68
CA PRO A 36 21.79 2.33 -14.82
C PRO A 36 22.90 2.10 -13.79
N GLY A 37 23.59 3.15 -13.35
CA GLY A 37 24.64 3.04 -12.34
C GLY A 37 24.08 2.71 -10.97
N ALA A 38 22.95 3.33 -10.60
CA ALA A 38 22.24 2.98 -9.36
C ALA A 38 21.71 1.53 -9.41
N ALA A 39 21.11 1.13 -10.54
CA ALA A 39 20.64 -0.24 -10.74
C ALA A 39 21.79 -1.25 -10.60
N GLN A 40 22.93 -1.00 -11.25
CA GLN A 40 24.12 -1.86 -11.16
C GLN A 40 24.62 -2.00 -9.72
N ARG A 41 24.80 -0.88 -9.01
CA ARG A 41 25.30 -0.88 -7.62
C ARG A 41 24.39 -1.68 -6.70
N PHE A 42 23.08 -1.48 -6.82
CA PHE A 42 22.12 -2.18 -5.97
C PHE A 42 22.01 -3.67 -6.34
N ALA A 43 21.93 -4.00 -7.63
CA ALA A 43 21.89 -5.39 -8.08
C ALA A 43 23.13 -6.19 -7.65
N ALA A 44 24.32 -5.57 -7.64
CA ALA A 44 25.54 -6.20 -7.13
C ALA A 44 25.43 -6.61 -5.66
N THR A 45 24.70 -5.86 -4.81
CA THR A 45 24.49 -6.22 -3.40
C THR A 45 23.61 -7.45 -3.21
N LEU A 46 22.81 -7.81 -4.22
CA LEU A 46 21.88 -8.95 -4.19
C LEU A 46 22.32 -10.10 -5.10
N GLY A 47 23.43 -9.95 -5.83
CA GLY A 47 23.84 -10.90 -6.87
C GLY A 47 22.83 -11.00 -8.02
N ALA A 48 22.13 -9.92 -8.33
CA ALA A 48 21.06 -9.86 -9.33
C ALA A 48 21.55 -9.27 -10.66
N ASP A 49 20.78 -9.51 -11.73
CA ASP A 49 20.94 -8.80 -13.00
C ASP A 49 20.43 -7.36 -12.88
N HIS A 50 20.88 -6.49 -13.78
CA HIS A 50 20.39 -5.12 -13.89
C HIS A 50 20.22 -4.71 -15.35
N ALA A 51 19.31 -3.78 -15.60
CA ALA A 51 19.15 -3.13 -16.89
C ALA A 51 18.53 -1.74 -16.72
N ALA A 52 18.86 -0.81 -17.62
CA ALA A 52 18.15 0.45 -17.69
C ALA A 52 16.70 0.21 -18.15
N VAL A 53 15.76 0.95 -17.57
CA VAL A 53 14.38 0.99 -18.04
C VAL A 53 13.79 2.37 -17.82
N ASP A 54 13.21 2.92 -18.88
CA ASP A 54 12.39 4.11 -18.84
C ASP A 54 10.95 3.74 -19.18
N PHE A 55 10.05 3.87 -18.22
CA PHE A 55 8.63 3.54 -18.40
C PHE A 55 7.92 4.47 -19.40
N THR A 56 8.55 5.58 -19.80
CA THR A 56 8.03 6.50 -20.82
C THR A 56 8.43 6.12 -22.25
N ASP A 57 9.34 5.15 -22.40
CA ASP A 57 9.77 4.62 -23.69
C ASP A 57 9.31 3.16 -23.82
N GLU A 58 8.35 2.92 -24.71
CA GLU A 58 7.78 1.60 -24.96
C GLU A 58 8.84 0.54 -25.31
N SER A 59 9.85 0.91 -26.11
CA SER A 59 10.91 -0.01 -26.54
C SER A 59 11.85 -0.38 -25.38
N SER A 60 12.06 0.56 -24.45
CA SER A 60 12.81 0.34 -23.22
C SER A 60 12.08 -0.65 -22.32
N VAL A 61 10.77 -0.47 -22.16
CA VAL A 61 9.91 -1.39 -21.38
C VAL A 61 9.92 -2.79 -21.99
N ASP A 62 9.74 -2.92 -23.31
CA ASP A 62 9.72 -4.22 -23.98
C ASP A 62 11.04 -4.97 -23.83
N THR A 63 12.15 -4.27 -24.00
CA THR A 63 13.49 -4.85 -23.81
C THR A 63 13.66 -5.33 -22.37
N PHE A 64 13.20 -4.55 -21.39
CA PHE A 64 13.32 -4.87 -19.98
C PHE A 64 12.44 -6.04 -19.55
N ALA A 65 11.20 -6.10 -20.06
CA ALA A 65 10.23 -7.14 -19.75
C ALA A 65 10.53 -8.48 -20.44
N ASN A 66 11.28 -8.46 -21.55
CA ASN A 66 11.58 -9.65 -22.32
C ASN A 66 12.22 -10.77 -21.48
N GLY A 67 11.60 -11.95 -21.51
CA GLY A 67 12.07 -13.16 -20.83
C GLY A 67 11.89 -13.18 -19.31
N CYS A 68 11.25 -12.17 -18.70
CA CYS A 68 10.91 -12.22 -17.28
C CYS A 68 9.65 -13.08 -17.03
N ALA A 69 9.52 -13.65 -15.83
CA ALA A 69 8.32 -14.37 -15.43
C ALA A 69 7.25 -13.41 -14.86
N VAL A 70 7.70 -12.41 -14.12
CA VAL A 70 6.85 -11.38 -13.51
C VAL A 70 7.54 -10.02 -13.67
N LEU A 71 6.79 -9.01 -14.11
CA LEU A 71 7.20 -7.62 -14.07
C LEU A 71 6.56 -6.96 -12.84
N LEU A 72 7.39 -6.56 -11.87
CA LEU A 72 6.99 -5.83 -10.67
C LEU A 72 7.22 -4.33 -10.87
N ASN A 73 6.14 -3.55 -10.82
CA ASN A 73 6.18 -2.09 -10.84
C ASN A 73 6.26 -1.53 -9.42
N CYS A 74 7.42 -0.96 -9.09
CA CYS A 74 7.66 -0.12 -7.92
C CYS A 74 8.05 1.32 -8.31
N ALA A 75 7.84 1.71 -9.57
CA ALA A 75 8.16 3.04 -10.06
C ALA A 75 7.02 4.02 -9.77
N GLY A 76 7.40 5.28 -9.56
CA GLY A 76 6.44 6.36 -9.38
C GLY A 76 6.92 7.66 -10.03
N PRO A 77 6.01 8.66 -10.11
CA PRO A 77 4.63 8.62 -9.60
C PRO A 77 3.71 7.74 -10.47
N SER A 78 2.84 6.96 -9.83
CA SER A 78 1.96 5.95 -10.44
C SER A 78 1.11 6.48 -11.60
N ARG A 79 0.55 7.69 -11.48
CA ARG A 79 -0.23 8.33 -12.57
C ARG A 79 0.58 8.52 -13.86
N ALA A 80 1.88 8.80 -13.74
CA ALA A 80 2.76 8.99 -14.89
C ALA A 80 3.16 7.66 -15.53
N VAL A 81 3.24 6.59 -14.75
CA VAL A 81 3.48 5.23 -15.28
C VAL A 81 2.29 4.76 -16.12
N GLY A 82 1.06 5.03 -15.65
CA GLY A 82 -0.14 4.71 -16.41
C GLY A 82 -0.27 3.20 -16.66
N ASP A 83 -0.40 2.79 -17.92
CA ASP A 83 -0.51 1.39 -18.33
C ASP A 83 0.73 0.89 -19.13
N SER A 84 1.81 1.67 -19.20
CA SER A 84 2.96 1.34 -20.06
C SER A 84 3.63 0.02 -19.66
N LEU A 85 3.86 -0.18 -18.37
CA LEU A 85 4.54 -1.37 -17.85
C LEU A 85 3.70 -2.63 -17.98
N VAL A 86 2.41 -2.56 -17.68
CA VAL A 86 1.53 -3.73 -17.82
C VAL A 86 1.33 -4.13 -19.28
N ARG A 87 1.25 -3.16 -20.22
CA ARG A 87 1.26 -3.47 -21.66
C ARG A 87 2.56 -4.14 -22.10
N GLY A 88 3.69 -3.70 -21.56
CA GLY A 88 4.98 -4.35 -21.78
C GLY A 88 5.03 -5.78 -21.24
N ALA A 89 4.47 -6.01 -20.05
CA ALA A 89 4.34 -7.35 -19.48
C ALA A 89 3.46 -8.26 -20.36
N GLU A 90 2.32 -7.76 -20.84
CA GLU A 90 1.43 -8.48 -21.77
C GLU A 90 2.14 -8.87 -23.06
N ARG A 91 2.87 -7.94 -23.70
CA ARG A 91 3.65 -8.22 -24.92
C ARG A 91 4.75 -9.25 -24.67
N ALA A 92 5.37 -9.24 -23.50
CA ALA A 92 6.38 -10.22 -23.10
C ALA A 92 5.79 -11.57 -22.66
N GLY A 93 4.47 -11.66 -22.46
CA GLY A 93 3.82 -12.84 -21.86
C GLY A 93 4.19 -13.06 -20.40
N ALA A 94 4.57 -11.99 -19.69
CA ALA A 94 4.93 -12.01 -18.28
C ALA A 94 3.73 -11.62 -17.42
N ASP A 95 3.61 -12.21 -16.23
CA ASP A 95 2.63 -11.76 -15.24
C ASP A 95 3.05 -10.39 -14.66
N TYR A 96 2.13 -9.66 -14.05
CA TYR A 96 2.32 -8.27 -13.64
C TYR A 96 1.91 -8.04 -12.18
N VAL A 97 2.73 -7.31 -11.43
CA VAL A 97 2.41 -6.85 -10.08
C VAL A 97 2.68 -5.35 -9.97
N ASP A 98 1.76 -4.60 -9.35
CA ASP A 98 1.89 -3.15 -9.17
C ASP A 98 1.57 -2.75 -7.73
N VAL A 99 2.48 -2.01 -7.10
CA VAL A 99 2.33 -1.60 -5.69
C VAL A 99 1.27 -0.52 -5.47
N ALA A 100 0.95 0.27 -6.50
CA ALA A 100 0.05 1.42 -6.38
C ALA A 100 -1.23 1.26 -7.20
N GLY A 101 -1.14 0.68 -8.40
CA GLY A 101 -2.18 0.61 -9.43
C GLY A 101 -3.61 0.60 -8.90
N ASP A 102 -4.44 1.51 -9.41
CA ASP A 102 -5.76 1.85 -8.87
C ASP A 102 -6.90 1.55 -9.86
N ASP A 103 -8.11 2.03 -9.56
CA ASP A 103 -9.33 1.77 -10.33
C ASP A 103 -9.25 2.24 -11.79
N PRO A 104 -8.70 3.44 -12.09
CA PRO A 104 -8.37 3.83 -13.46
C PRO A 104 -7.49 2.82 -14.21
N LEU A 105 -6.43 2.28 -13.59
CA LEU A 105 -5.60 1.26 -14.24
C LEU A 105 -6.36 -0.06 -14.38
N TYR A 106 -7.04 -0.49 -13.32
CA TYR A 106 -7.86 -1.70 -13.32
C TYR A 106 -8.86 -1.65 -14.48
N ALA A 107 -9.62 -0.57 -14.63
CA ALA A 107 -10.59 -0.38 -15.70
C ALA A 107 -9.95 -0.44 -17.10
N ARG A 108 -8.82 0.26 -17.31
CA ARG A 108 -8.08 0.30 -18.58
C ARG A 108 -7.59 -1.06 -19.05
N LEU A 109 -7.22 -1.95 -18.13
CA LEU A 109 -6.73 -3.28 -18.48
C LEU A 109 -7.77 -4.15 -19.20
N GLY A 110 -9.07 -3.91 -19.00
CA GLY A 110 -10.11 -4.78 -19.55
C GLY A 110 -9.90 -6.26 -19.20
N SER A 111 -10.09 -7.15 -20.17
CA SER A 111 -9.68 -8.55 -20.06
C SER A 111 -8.20 -8.69 -20.42
N THR A 112 -7.43 -9.36 -19.56
CA THR A 112 -6.01 -9.64 -19.81
C THR A 112 -5.73 -11.14 -19.80
N GLY A 113 -4.76 -11.58 -20.61
CA GLY A 113 -4.32 -12.97 -20.70
C GLY A 113 -3.29 -13.37 -19.64
N ILE A 114 -2.74 -12.40 -18.92
CA ILE A 114 -1.76 -12.59 -17.84
C ILE A 114 -2.44 -12.53 -16.47
N ARG A 115 -1.71 -12.83 -15.40
CA ARG A 115 -2.09 -12.49 -14.02
C ARG A 115 -1.58 -11.09 -13.73
N ALA A 116 -2.49 -10.14 -13.53
CA ALA A 116 -2.16 -8.78 -13.15
C ALA A 116 -2.69 -8.50 -11.73
N VAL A 117 -1.80 -8.29 -10.76
CA VAL A 117 -2.15 -7.95 -9.38
C VAL A 117 -1.82 -6.48 -9.13
N LEU A 118 -2.85 -5.66 -8.93
CA LEU A 118 -2.73 -4.24 -8.65
C LEU A 118 -2.86 -3.96 -7.15
N SER A 119 -2.54 -2.73 -6.73
CA SER A 119 -2.69 -2.30 -5.33
C SER A 119 -1.92 -3.17 -4.32
N ALA A 120 -0.74 -3.66 -4.68
CA ALA A 120 0.09 -4.54 -3.83
C ALA A 120 1.03 -3.75 -2.90
N GLY A 121 0.52 -2.75 -2.19
CA GLY A 121 1.30 -1.86 -1.34
C GLY A 121 0.80 -1.76 0.09
N LEU A 122 1.23 -0.71 0.82
CA LEU A 122 0.66 -0.36 2.11
C LEU A 122 -0.78 0.13 1.94
N ARG A 123 -0.93 1.24 1.20
CA ARG A 123 -2.20 1.84 0.84
C ARG A 123 -2.13 2.25 -0.64
N PRO A 124 -2.90 1.61 -1.52
CA PRO A 124 -3.78 0.45 -1.26
C PRO A 124 -2.98 -0.87 -1.06
N GLY A 125 -3.61 -1.88 -0.50
CA GLY A 125 -3.08 -3.23 -0.30
C GLY A 125 -3.25 -3.74 1.13
N LEU A 126 -2.27 -3.47 1.99
CA LEU A 126 -2.29 -3.89 3.39
C LEU A 126 -3.50 -3.33 4.15
N THR A 127 -3.91 -2.11 3.81
CA THR A 127 -5.13 -1.47 4.34
C THR A 127 -6.42 -2.20 3.97
N GLY A 128 -6.46 -2.90 2.84
CA GLY A 128 -7.57 -3.78 2.46
C GLY A 128 -7.45 -5.20 3.04
N LEU A 129 -6.24 -5.69 3.29
CA LEU A 129 -5.99 -7.04 3.80
C LEU A 129 -6.25 -7.18 5.30
N LEU A 130 -5.82 -6.22 6.12
CA LEU A 130 -5.99 -6.27 7.57
C LEU A 130 -7.46 -6.40 8.02
N PRO A 131 -8.42 -5.59 7.54
CA PRO A 131 -9.82 -5.75 7.95
C PRO A 131 -10.42 -7.08 7.48
N ARG A 132 -9.93 -7.67 6.38
CA ARG A 132 -10.34 -9.02 5.94
C ARG A 132 -9.78 -10.11 6.85
N ALA A 133 -8.56 -9.96 7.36
CA ALA A 133 -8.00 -10.85 8.39
C ALA A 133 -8.80 -10.77 9.70
N LEU A 134 -9.16 -9.55 10.12
CA LEU A 134 -10.00 -9.37 11.30
C LEU A 134 -11.36 -10.06 11.13
N ALA A 135 -12.04 -9.84 10.00
CA ALA A 135 -13.34 -10.46 9.72
C ALA A 135 -13.25 -11.99 9.60
N SER A 136 -12.18 -12.54 8.99
CA SER A 136 -12.03 -14.00 8.85
C SER A 136 -11.92 -14.71 10.21
N ARG A 137 -11.32 -14.04 11.21
CA ARG A 137 -11.22 -14.56 12.58
C ARG A 137 -12.48 -14.36 13.40
N ALA A 138 -13.11 -13.21 13.24
CA ALA A 138 -14.14 -12.74 14.16
C ALA A 138 -15.57 -13.02 13.68
N GLY A 139 -15.73 -13.47 12.43
CA GLY A 139 -17.02 -13.75 11.80
C GLY A 139 -17.58 -12.52 11.08
N ALA A 140 -18.90 -12.47 10.93
CA ALA A 140 -19.56 -11.36 10.24
C ALA A 140 -19.33 -10.04 11.00
N VAL A 141 -18.74 -9.05 10.31
CA VAL A 141 -18.51 -7.69 10.80
C VAL A 141 -19.52 -6.76 10.12
N ARG A 142 -20.21 -5.89 10.87
CA ARG A 142 -21.15 -4.91 10.27
C ARG A 142 -20.63 -3.49 10.37
N ASP A 143 -19.77 -3.21 11.34
CA ASP A 143 -19.16 -1.92 11.60
C ASP A 143 -17.64 -2.03 11.58
N LEU A 144 -16.98 -1.13 10.85
CA LEU A 144 -15.52 -1.09 10.77
C LEU A 144 -15.00 0.32 10.98
N VAL A 145 -13.97 0.49 11.80
CA VAL A 145 -13.14 1.69 11.84
C VAL A 145 -11.71 1.30 11.50
N LEU A 146 -11.15 1.85 10.42
CA LEU A 146 -9.77 1.66 10.01
C LEU A 146 -8.98 2.96 10.15
N GLN A 147 -7.95 2.98 10.98
CA GLN A 147 -7.08 4.14 11.20
C GLN A 147 -5.67 3.78 10.74
N VAL A 148 -5.07 4.61 9.90
CA VAL A 148 -3.72 4.38 9.37
C VAL A 148 -2.85 5.58 9.65
N GLY A 149 -1.82 5.39 10.46
CA GLY A 149 -0.78 6.36 10.72
C GLY A 149 0.53 5.93 10.07
N VAL A 150 1.16 6.87 9.38
CA VAL A 150 2.48 6.69 8.77
C VAL A 150 3.41 7.76 9.33
N ARG A 151 4.45 7.33 10.04
CA ARG A 151 5.57 8.16 10.46
C ARG A 151 6.77 7.79 9.60
N ASP A 152 6.92 8.43 8.47
CA ASP A 152 7.99 8.12 7.50
C ASP A 152 8.43 9.38 6.75
N ARG A 153 9.56 9.28 6.04
CA ARG A 153 10.10 10.36 5.21
C ARG A 153 9.27 10.46 3.94
N PHE A 154 8.79 11.66 3.66
CA PHE A 154 8.28 11.97 2.33
C PHE A 154 9.44 12.09 1.35
N THR A 155 9.53 11.16 0.41
CA THR A 155 10.23 11.40 -0.85
C THR A 155 9.37 12.31 -1.73
N ARG A 156 9.98 12.98 -2.73
CA ARG A 156 9.21 13.79 -3.69
C ARG A 156 8.11 12.98 -4.38
N VAL A 157 8.35 11.70 -4.68
CA VAL A 157 7.36 10.81 -5.29
C VAL A 157 6.21 10.55 -4.33
N SER A 158 6.50 10.12 -3.09
CA SER A 158 5.46 9.83 -2.10
C SER A 158 4.64 11.07 -1.71
N ALA A 159 5.26 12.25 -1.64
CA ALA A 159 4.55 13.51 -1.39
C ALA A 159 3.64 13.86 -2.58
N ALA A 160 4.14 13.73 -3.81
CA ALA A 160 3.34 13.99 -5.01
C ALA A 160 2.14 13.03 -5.11
N GLU A 161 2.34 11.75 -4.80
CA GLU A 161 1.28 10.73 -4.77
C GLU A 161 0.26 11.00 -3.67
N TYR A 162 0.71 11.42 -2.47
CA TYR A 162 -0.20 11.81 -1.41
C TYR A 162 -1.09 12.98 -1.82
N LEU A 163 -0.50 14.02 -2.45
CA LEU A 163 -1.27 15.17 -2.97
C LEU A 163 -2.23 14.75 -4.10
N ASP A 164 -1.90 13.68 -4.83
CA ASP A 164 -2.71 13.11 -5.91
C ASP A 164 -3.77 12.12 -5.44
N ALA A 165 -3.83 11.81 -4.15
CA ALA A 165 -4.84 10.93 -3.55
C ALA A 165 -6.28 11.48 -3.64
N GLY A 166 -6.51 12.59 -4.37
CA GLY A 166 -7.81 13.23 -4.61
C GLY A 166 -8.89 12.38 -5.29
N ALA A 167 -8.63 11.10 -5.60
CA ALA A 167 -9.70 10.14 -5.90
C ALA A 167 -10.49 9.73 -4.65
N ALA A 168 -9.90 9.85 -3.47
CA ALA A 168 -10.57 9.54 -2.22
C ALA A 168 -11.47 10.69 -1.76
N ARG A 169 -12.63 10.34 -1.20
CA ARG A 169 -13.60 11.30 -0.69
C ARG A 169 -13.20 11.72 0.72
N VAL A 170 -12.78 12.97 0.88
CA VAL A 170 -12.42 13.56 2.19
C VAL A 170 -13.71 13.82 2.98
N LEU A 171 -13.64 13.64 4.30
CA LEU A 171 -14.78 13.79 5.23
C LEU A 171 -15.94 12.83 4.95
N ALA A 172 -15.68 11.74 4.22
CA ALA A 172 -16.66 10.73 3.89
C ALA A 172 -16.49 9.49 4.77
N GLY A 173 -17.58 8.72 4.88
CA GLY A 173 -17.57 7.38 5.47
C GLY A 173 -18.61 6.51 4.78
N TRP A 174 -18.93 5.38 5.38
CA TRP A 174 -19.88 4.40 4.86
C TRP A 174 -21.08 4.28 5.80
N ASP A 175 -22.28 4.43 5.25
CA ASP A 175 -23.56 4.16 5.89
C ASP A 175 -24.51 3.60 4.83
N HIS A 176 -24.62 2.27 4.79
CA HIS A 176 -25.26 1.50 3.72
C HIS A 176 -24.74 1.83 2.30
N GLY A 177 -23.54 2.41 2.20
CA GLY A 177 -22.95 2.98 0.98
C GLY A 177 -22.11 4.22 1.27
N PRO A 178 -21.36 4.76 0.29
CA PRO A 178 -20.50 5.91 0.49
C PRO A 178 -21.34 7.18 0.80
N LYS A 179 -20.99 7.89 1.87
CA LYS A 179 -21.62 9.16 2.29
C LYS A 179 -20.58 10.25 2.47
N ALA A 180 -20.69 11.30 1.66
CA ALA A 180 -19.87 12.51 1.81
C ALA A 180 -20.33 13.35 3.02
N GLY A 181 -19.39 13.96 3.74
CA GLY A 181 -19.68 14.82 4.89
C GLY A 181 -20.20 14.06 6.12
N LEU A 182 -20.08 12.74 6.15
CA LEU A 182 -20.52 11.90 7.27
C LEU A 182 -19.65 12.13 8.52
N LEU A 183 -18.36 12.43 8.31
CA LEU A 183 -17.35 12.49 9.36
C LEU A 183 -16.64 13.85 9.34
N THR A 184 -16.11 14.26 10.49
CA THR A 184 -15.35 15.51 10.64
C THR A 184 -13.89 15.22 10.96
N ARG A 185 -12.98 16.12 10.57
CA ARG A 185 -11.58 16.01 11.01
C ARG A 185 -11.47 16.15 12.53
N HIS A 186 -10.53 15.45 13.14
CA HIS A 186 -10.14 15.67 14.53
C HIS A 186 -8.74 16.26 14.54
N GLU A 187 -8.59 17.46 15.09
CA GLU A 187 -7.30 18.14 15.26
C GLU A 187 -6.85 18.05 16.71
N ASP A 188 -5.53 18.02 16.90
CA ASP A 188 -4.91 18.07 18.23
C ASP A 188 -5.48 17.06 19.23
N THR A 189 -5.65 15.81 18.77
CA THR A 189 -6.24 14.74 19.56
C THR A 189 -5.22 13.64 19.86
N GLU A 190 -5.46 12.85 20.90
CA GLU A 190 -4.72 11.63 21.20
C GLU A 190 -5.58 10.42 20.81
N LEU A 191 -4.99 9.46 20.10
CA LEU A 191 -5.68 8.24 19.68
C LEU A 191 -4.96 7.00 20.25
N PRO A 192 -5.70 5.96 20.67
CA PRO A 192 -5.08 4.70 21.07
C PRO A 192 -4.13 4.17 19.99
N PHE A 193 -2.99 3.62 20.41
CA PHE A 193 -1.92 3.07 19.55
C PHE A 193 -1.15 4.09 18.70
N PHE A 194 -1.52 5.37 18.73
CA PHE A 194 -0.84 6.44 18.00
C PHE A 194 -0.13 7.36 19.00
N PRO A 195 1.22 7.32 19.08
CA PRO A 195 1.94 8.08 20.10
C PRO A 195 1.85 9.59 19.82
N GLY A 196 1.56 10.34 20.90
CA GLY A 196 1.50 11.79 20.89
C GLY A 196 0.24 12.36 20.24
N THR A 197 0.27 13.67 20.01
CA THR A 197 -0.83 14.41 19.41
C THR A 197 -0.86 14.21 17.89
N VAL A 198 -2.05 13.91 17.36
CA VAL A 198 -2.27 13.61 15.94
C VAL A 198 -3.38 14.47 15.35
N THR A 199 -3.45 14.49 14.02
CA THR A 199 -4.61 14.96 13.26
C THR A 199 -5.21 13.76 12.53
N ALA A 200 -6.49 13.46 12.77
CA ALA A 200 -7.21 12.38 12.10
C ALA A 200 -8.12 12.96 11.02
N ILE A 201 -7.92 12.52 9.78
CA ILE A 201 -8.63 13.00 8.60
C ILE A 201 -9.43 11.83 8.01
N PRO A 202 -10.78 11.90 8.01
CA PRO A 202 -11.59 10.88 7.36
C PRO A 202 -11.40 10.93 5.85
N LEU A 203 -11.12 9.78 5.24
CA LEU A 203 -10.83 9.64 3.82
C LEU A 203 -11.31 8.27 3.34
N LEU A 204 -12.30 8.26 2.45
CA LEU A 204 -12.88 7.06 1.86
C LEU A 204 -12.37 6.87 0.42
N SER A 205 -11.51 5.88 0.20
CA SER A 205 -10.95 5.52 -1.10
C SER A 205 -11.76 4.41 -1.81
N GLY A 206 -11.43 4.13 -3.08
CA GLY A 206 -12.05 3.02 -3.81
C GLY A 206 -11.73 1.65 -3.20
N GLU A 207 -10.54 1.46 -2.63
CA GLU A 207 -10.22 0.23 -1.89
C GLU A 207 -11.14 0.05 -0.68
N ASP A 208 -11.40 1.13 0.05
CA ASP A 208 -12.24 1.13 1.24
C ASP A 208 -13.69 0.76 0.89
N GLU A 209 -14.22 1.29 -0.21
CA GLU A 209 -15.53 0.88 -0.73
C GLU A 209 -15.56 -0.61 -1.10
N ARG A 210 -14.51 -1.14 -1.73
CA ARG A 210 -14.42 -2.57 -2.06
C ARG A 210 -14.35 -3.45 -0.82
N VAL A 211 -13.61 -3.02 0.21
CA VAL A 211 -13.60 -3.67 1.54
C VAL A 211 -15.01 -3.66 2.13
N ALA A 212 -15.68 -2.51 2.13
CA ALA A 212 -17.01 -2.36 2.72
C ALA A 212 -18.04 -3.27 2.04
N LEU A 213 -18.02 -3.32 0.70
CA LEU A 213 -18.86 -4.20 -0.09
C LEU A 213 -18.55 -5.69 0.16
N ALA A 214 -17.28 -6.07 0.15
CA ALA A 214 -16.86 -7.46 0.34
C ALA A 214 -17.21 -8.01 1.72
N LEU A 215 -17.14 -7.18 2.76
CA LEU A 215 -17.50 -7.56 4.13
C LEU A 215 -18.99 -7.38 4.44
N GLY A 216 -19.77 -6.75 3.56
CA GLY A 216 -21.18 -6.47 3.79
C GLY A 216 -21.44 -5.45 4.89
N LEU A 217 -20.55 -4.45 5.03
CA LEU A 217 -20.62 -3.46 6.11
C LEU A 217 -21.89 -2.61 6.03
N VAL A 218 -22.46 -2.36 7.20
CA VAL A 218 -23.51 -1.36 7.42
C VAL A 218 -22.88 0.01 7.64
N ARG A 219 -21.92 0.12 8.57
CA ARG A 219 -21.16 1.35 8.83
C ARG A 219 -19.66 1.13 8.65
N GLY A 220 -18.97 2.18 8.22
CA GLY A 220 -17.52 2.12 8.02
C GLY A 220 -16.87 3.50 8.08
N GLU A 221 -15.72 3.58 8.73
CA GLU A 221 -14.95 4.81 8.84
C GLU A 221 -13.47 4.54 8.53
N TRP A 222 -12.87 5.37 7.68
CA TRP A 222 -11.47 5.25 7.30
C TRP A 222 -10.75 6.57 7.58
N TRP A 223 -9.67 6.48 8.33
CA TRP A 223 -8.96 7.64 8.86
C TRP A 223 -7.48 7.59 8.44
N SER A 224 -7.00 8.70 7.89
CA SER A 224 -5.58 9.00 7.80
C SER A 224 -5.15 9.71 9.09
N VAL A 225 -4.21 9.12 9.82
CA VAL A 225 -3.68 9.67 11.07
C VAL A 225 -2.34 10.33 10.77
N VAL A 226 -2.29 11.64 10.90
CA VAL A 226 -1.10 12.45 10.63
C VAL A 226 -0.40 12.77 11.95
N HIS A 227 0.86 12.34 12.04
CA HIS A 227 1.75 12.60 13.17
C HIS A 227 2.70 13.75 12.88
N GLY A 228 3.32 14.27 13.93
CA GLY A 228 4.41 15.25 13.82
C GLY A 228 3.89 16.68 13.72
N GLU A 229 4.56 17.59 14.42
CA GLU A 229 4.17 19.00 14.45
C GLU A 229 4.32 19.62 13.06
N HIS A 230 5.46 19.36 12.41
CA HIS A 230 5.81 19.99 11.15
C HIS A 230 4.98 19.46 9.99
N VAL A 231 4.74 18.14 9.93
CA VAL A 231 3.94 17.51 8.87
C VAL A 231 2.48 17.94 9.00
N ARG A 232 1.91 17.96 10.21
CA ARG A 232 0.55 18.50 10.42
C ARG A 232 0.43 19.97 9.99
N ALA A 233 1.43 20.80 10.34
CA ALA A 233 1.46 22.20 9.91
C ALA A 233 1.59 22.35 8.38
N ALA A 234 2.39 21.50 7.73
CA ALA A 234 2.54 21.48 6.28
C ALA A 234 1.21 21.11 5.60
N PHE A 235 0.49 20.09 6.10
CA PHE A 235 -0.82 19.71 5.57
C PHE A 235 -1.85 20.82 5.64
N GLY A 236 -1.84 21.65 6.68
CA GLY A 236 -2.71 22.82 6.76
C GLY A 236 -2.48 23.84 5.64
N ARG A 237 -1.37 23.76 4.90
CA ARG A 237 -0.94 24.76 3.90
C ARG A 237 -0.83 24.22 2.48
N VAL A 238 -0.86 22.90 2.26
CA VAL A 238 -0.62 22.31 0.91
C VAL A 238 -1.58 22.81 -0.17
N HIS A 239 -2.79 23.26 0.20
CA HIS A 239 -3.76 23.82 -0.75
C HIS A 239 -3.57 25.32 -1.03
N ALA A 240 -2.71 25.99 -0.27
CA ALA A 240 -2.46 27.43 -0.37
C ALA A 240 -1.18 27.77 -1.16
N VAL A 241 -0.40 26.76 -1.54
CA VAL A 241 0.87 26.91 -2.25
C VAL A 241 0.83 26.10 -3.55
N ASP A 242 1.79 26.34 -4.45
CA ASP A 242 1.91 25.51 -5.64
C ASP A 242 2.35 24.07 -5.30
N ARG A 243 2.19 23.17 -6.27
CA ARG A 243 2.43 21.74 -6.07
C ARG A 243 3.89 21.43 -5.70
N ASP A 244 4.85 22.08 -6.34
CA ASP A 244 6.26 21.80 -6.09
C ASP A 244 6.69 22.32 -4.72
N GLU A 245 6.15 23.47 -4.30
CA GLU A 245 6.31 23.99 -2.95
C GLU A 245 5.67 23.07 -1.90
N ALA A 246 4.45 22.59 -2.14
CA ALA A 246 3.78 21.64 -1.25
C ALA A 246 4.59 20.34 -1.08
N VAL A 247 5.11 19.78 -2.18
CA VAL A 247 5.97 18.60 -2.16
C VAL A 247 7.23 18.87 -1.34
N ALA A 248 7.93 19.97 -1.60
CA ALA A 248 9.15 20.31 -0.88
C ALA A 248 8.89 20.56 0.62
N ALA A 249 7.76 21.19 0.96
CA ALA A 249 7.35 21.42 2.34
C ALA A 249 7.07 20.11 3.08
N LEU A 250 6.36 19.15 2.47
CA LEU A 250 6.12 17.83 3.06
C LEU A 250 7.42 17.05 3.27
N CYS A 251 8.33 17.05 2.28
CA CYS A 251 9.65 16.42 2.43
C CYS A 251 10.40 16.98 3.64
N ARG A 252 10.58 18.31 3.69
CA ARG A 252 11.29 18.98 4.79
C ARG A 252 10.61 18.75 6.14
N ALA A 253 9.29 18.83 6.19
CA ALA A 253 8.52 18.62 7.42
C ALA A 253 8.73 17.21 7.99
N SER A 254 8.66 16.19 7.12
CA SER A 254 8.90 14.80 7.56
C SER A 254 10.33 14.56 8.04
N GLU A 255 11.33 15.20 7.44
CA GLU A 255 12.72 15.13 7.90
C GLU A 255 12.88 15.70 9.31
N LEU A 256 12.21 16.83 9.60
CA LEU A 256 12.23 17.46 10.93
C LEU A 256 11.54 16.58 11.98
N ASP A 257 10.33 16.08 11.70
CA ASP A 257 9.57 15.25 12.63
C ASP A 257 10.20 13.85 12.88
N LEU A 258 11.06 13.41 11.96
CA LEU A 258 11.86 12.18 12.09
C LEU A 258 13.27 12.41 12.62
N ALA A 259 13.68 13.65 12.88
CA ALA A 259 15.01 13.91 13.42
C ALA A 259 15.17 13.20 14.78
N GLY A 260 16.05 12.20 14.83
CA GLY A 260 16.27 11.38 16.03
C GLY A 260 15.16 10.37 16.35
N GLY A 261 14.16 10.20 15.47
CA GLY A 261 13.09 9.23 15.61
C GLY A 261 13.21 8.06 14.63
N GLU A 262 12.43 7.01 14.89
CA GLU A 262 12.28 5.87 14.00
C GLU A 262 11.06 6.02 13.09
N THR A 263 11.15 5.42 11.91
CA THR A 263 10.02 5.30 11.00
C THR A 263 9.07 4.21 11.50
N SER A 264 7.78 4.40 11.27
CA SER A 264 6.78 3.38 11.61
C SER A 264 5.51 3.55 10.80
N VAL A 265 4.80 2.44 10.65
CA VAL A 265 3.42 2.39 10.17
C VAL A 265 2.60 1.74 11.26
N THR A 266 1.43 2.30 11.55
CA THR A 266 0.44 1.72 12.45
C THR A 266 -0.91 1.69 11.75
N ILE A 267 -1.53 0.52 11.67
CA ILE A 267 -2.89 0.34 11.17
C ILE A 267 -3.73 -0.26 12.30
N VAL A 268 -4.83 0.40 12.66
CA VAL A 268 -5.78 -0.09 13.65
C VAL A 268 -7.10 -0.36 12.94
N ALA A 269 -7.50 -1.63 12.86
CA ALA A 269 -8.81 -2.05 12.40
C ALA A 269 -9.66 -2.44 13.62
N ARG A 270 -10.78 -1.77 13.84
CA ARG A 270 -11.73 -2.06 14.92
C ARG A 270 -13.07 -2.48 14.34
N ALA A 271 -13.58 -3.59 14.84
CA ALA A 271 -14.91 -4.12 14.57
C ALA A 271 -15.61 -4.45 15.91
N GLU A 272 -16.91 -4.80 15.87
CA GLU A 272 -17.70 -5.16 17.06
C GLU A 272 -17.23 -6.45 17.75
N SER A 273 -16.31 -7.16 17.11
CA SER A 273 -15.82 -8.46 17.53
C SER A 273 -14.35 -8.42 17.98
N GLY A 274 -13.70 -7.26 17.84
CA GLY A 274 -12.32 -7.06 18.29
C GLY A 274 -11.57 -5.99 17.50
N THR A 275 -10.31 -5.81 17.89
CA THR A 275 -9.37 -4.89 17.25
C THR A 275 -8.15 -5.64 16.74
N ALA A 276 -7.73 -5.37 15.51
CA ALA A 276 -6.43 -5.77 14.98
C ALA A 276 -5.52 -4.53 14.89
N VAL A 277 -4.33 -4.61 15.51
CA VAL A 277 -3.31 -3.56 15.46
C VAL A 277 -2.11 -4.10 14.70
N LEU A 278 -1.82 -3.51 13.56
CA LEU A 278 -0.66 -3.81 12.74
C LEU A 278 0.40 -2.73 12.92
N THR A 279 1.64 -3.14 13.19
CA THR A 279 2.81 -2.27 13.16
C THR A 279 3.84 -2.77 12.17
N ALA A 280 4.51 -1.84 11.48
CA ALA A 280 5.61 -2.12 10.56
C ALA A 280 6.66 -1.01 10.63
N PRO A 281 7.94 -1.27 10.27
CA PRO A 281 9.03 -0.31 10.47
C PRO A 281 9.01 0.89 9.51
N GLY A 282 8.07 0.96 8.56
CA GLY A 282 7.97 2.08 7.63
C GLY A 282 7.13 1.74 6.40
N ASN A 283 6.77 2.77 5.64
CA ASN A 283 5.94 2.67 4.45
C ASN A 283 6.61 1.80 3.37
N ALA A 284 7.89 2.04 3.10
CA ALA A 284 8.63 1.30 2.08
C ALA A 284 8.76 -0.19 2.44
N ALA A 285 9.04 -0.49 3.71
CA ALA A 285 9.15 -1.87 4.19
C ALA A 285 7.80 -2.60 4.12
N ALA A 286 6.71 -1.98 4.58
CA ALA A 286 5.36 -2.55 4.52
C ALA A 286 4.94 -2.80 3.05
N THR A 287 5.08 -1.79 2.20
CA THR A 287 4.76 -1.88 0.76
C THR A 287 5.60 -2.95 0.06
N GLY A 288 6.91 -2.98 0.28
CA GLY A 288 7.80 -3.98 -0.28
C GLY A 288 7.49 -5.41 0.18
N THR A 289 6.93 -5.57 1.38
CA THR A 289 6.46 -6.88 1.89
C THR A 289 5.27 -7.37 1.09
N VAL A 290 4.24 -6.54 0.93
CA VAL A 290 3.04 -6.88 0.14
C VAL A 290 3.41 -7.17 -1.31
N ALA A 291 4.28 -6.34 -1.90
CA ALA A 291 4.77 -6.51 -3.26
C ALA A 291 5.48 -7.86 -3.46
N ALA A 292 6.44 -8.19 -2.59
CA ALA A 292 7.16 -9.46 -2.65
C ALA A 292 6.22 -10.66 -2.44
N PHE A 293 5.30 -10.57 -1.50
CA PHE A 293 4.32 -11.62 -1.25
C PHE A 293 3.41 -11.84 -2.47
N ALA A 294 2.94 -10.76 -3.11
CA ALA A 294 2.12 -10.82 -4.31
C ALA A 294 2.87 -11.48 -5.47
N VAL A 295 4.13 -11.10 -5.71
CA VAL A 295 5.00 -11.74 -6.71
C VAL A 295 5.14 -13.24 -6.44
N GLN A 296 5.40 -13.63 -5.19
CA GLN A 296 5.52 -15.04 -4.84
C GLN A 296 4.21 -15.81 -5.03
N ALA A 297 3.06 -15.22 -4.71
CA ALA A 297 1.75 -15.82 -4.95
C ALA A 297 1.49 -16.04 -6.45
N VAL A 298 1.85 -15.06 -7.29
CA VAL A 298 1.80 -15.19 -8.77
C VAL A 298 2.73 -16.31 -9.24
N LEU A 299 3.99 -16.36 -8.79
CA LEU A 299 4.95 -17.40 -9.17
C LEU A 299 4.52 -18.82 -8.76
N ARG A 300 3.85 -18.96 -7.61
CA ARG A 300 3.30 -20.25 -7.15
C ARG A 300 2.02 -20.67 -7.88
N GLY A 301 1.41 -19.77 -8.65
CA GLY A 301 0.12 -20.00 -9.29
C GLY A 301 -1.08 -19.91 -8.34
N ASP A 302 -0.90 -19.28 -7.17
CA ASP A 302 -1.98 -19.05 -6.19
C ASP A 302 -2.99 -18.01 -6.71
N VAL A 303 -2.58 -17.18 -7.68
CA VAL A 303 -3.42 -16.14 -8.30
C VAL A 303 -4.01 -16.65 -9.62
N PRO A 304 -5.34 -16.58 -9.82
CA PRO A 304 -5.98 -16.97 -11.08
C PRO A 304 -5.63 -15.98 -12.21
N PRO A 305 -5.65 -16.40 -13.50
CA PRO A 305 -5.50 -15.48 -14.63
C PRO A 305 -6.49 -14.31 -14.60
N GLY A 306 -6.09 -13.17 -15.16
CA GLY A 306 -6.89 -11.95 -15.18
C GLY A 306 -6.34 -10.84 -14.29
N ARG A 307 -7.14 -9.78 -14.12
CA ARG A 307 -6.80 -8.61 -13.30
C ARG A 307 -7.44 -8.69 -11.92
N HIS A 308 -6.65 -8.41 -10.89
CA HIS A 308 -7.04 -8.54 -9.49
C HIS A 308 -6.52 -7.38 -8.67
N TYR A 309 -7.23 -7.02 -7.62
CA TYR A 309 -6.66 -6.22 -6.53
C TYR A 309 -5.99 -7.15 -5.52
N ALA A 310 -4.83 -6.76 -5.01
CA ALA A 310 -4.06 -7.56 -4.05
C ALA A 310 -4.90 -7.96 -2.84
N ALA A 311 -5.69 -7.02 -2.29
CA ALA A 311 -6.55 -7.26 -1.13
C ALA A 311 -7.69 -8.26 -1.37
N GLU A 312 -8.01 -8.59 -2.62
CA GLU A 312 -9.09 -9.52 -2.99
C GLU A 312 -8.59 -10.91 -3.33
N VAL A 313 -7.31 -11.04 -3.73
CA VAL A 313 -6.75 -12.28 -4.26
C VAL A 313 -5.65 -12.88 -3.38
N LEU A 314 -5.03 -12.09 -2.52
CA LEU A 314 -4.02 -12.58 -1.59
C LEU A 314 -4.66 -13.08 -0.30
N ASP A 315 -4.11 -14.16 0.25
CA ASP A 315 -4.48 -14.67 1.56
C ASP A 315 -3.97 -13.70 2.66
N PRO A 316 -4.87 -13.04 3.40
CA PRO A 316 -4.48 -12.02 4.37
C PRO A 316 -3.73 -12.63 5.55
N GLU A 317 -4.11 -13.83 6.01
CA GLU A 317 -3.47 -14.50 7.15
C GLU A 317 -2.04 -14.91 6.80
N ARG A 318 -1.84 -15.51 5.62
CA ARG A 318 -0.51 -15.89 5.15
C ARG A 318 0.38 -14.67 4.92
N LEU A 319 -0.17 -13.56 4.43
CA LEU A 319 0.61 -12.34 4.24
C LEU A 319 1.05 -11.74 5.58
N LEU A 320 0.14 -11.62 6.54
CA LEU A 320 0.45 -11.07 7.86
C LEU A 320 1.44 -11.94 8.66
N ALA A 321 1.47 -13.24 8.40
CA ALA A 321 2.46 -14.17 8.96
C ALA A 321 3.74 -14.30 8.11
N SER A 322 3.81 -13.71 6.92
CA SER A 322 4.93 -13.92 5.98
C SER A 322 6.20 -13.19 6.37
N ASP A 323 6.10 -12.21 7.27
CA ASP A 323 7.21 -11.36 7.62
C ASP A 323 7.24 -10.95 9.09
N PRO A 324 8.35 -11.18 9.81
CA PRO A 324 8.45 -10.83 11.23
C PRO A 324 8.52 -9.32 11.49
N ALA A 325 8.80 -8.48 10.49
CA ALA A 325 8.78 -7.03 10.65
C ALA A 325 7.37 -6.43 10.50
N ILE A 326 6.39 -7.20 10.03
CA ILE A 326 4.97 -6.85 10.14
C ILE A 326 4.41 -7.58 11.36
N HIS A 327 4.18 -6.84 12.44
CA HIS A 327 3.58 -7.40 13.64
C HIS A 327 2.08 -7.09 13.65
N VAL A 328 1.26 -8.11 13.86
CA VAL A 328 -0.18 -7.95 14.11
C VAL A 328 -0.54 -8.50 15.48
N GLU A 329 -1.22 -7.67 16.26
CA GLU A 329 -1.83 -8.05 17.54
C GLU A 329 -3.35 -8.01 17.41
N TYR A 330 -4.02 -9.06 17.90
CA TYR A 330 -5.47 -9.14 17.94
C TYR A 330 -5.95 -9.01 19.39
N LEU A 331 -6.80 -8.03 19.64
CA LEU A 331 -7.37 -7.71 20.94
C LEU A 331 -8.86 -8.04 20.90
N ALA A 332 -9.31 -8.92 21.79
CA ALA A 332 -10.74 -9.20 21.95
C ALA A 332 -11.43 -7.99 22.60
N GLU A 333 -12.65 -7.67 22.16
CA GLU A 333 -13.50 -6.81 22.99
C GLU A 333 -13.86 -7.56 24.26
N ALA A 334 -13.68 -6.92 25.41
CA ALA A 334 -14.12 -7.51 26.68
C ALA A 334 -15.62 -7.77 26.57
N ALA A 335 -16.03 -9.03 26.79
CA ALA A 335 -17.44 -9.34 26.95
C ALA A 335 -17.96 -8.46 28.08
N THR A 336 -18.78 -7.46 27.77
CA THR A 336 -19.60 -6.80 28.77
C THR A 336 -20.58 -7.85 29.25
N THR A 337 -20.18 -8.62 30.25
CA THR A 337 -21.10 -9.29 31.15
C THR A 337 -21.89 -8.20 31.84
N VAL A 338 -22.98 -7.79 31.20
CA VAL A 338 -24.10 -7.20 31.91
C VAL A 338 -24.57 -8.33 32.82
N GLU A 339 -24.12 -8.30 34.08
CA GLU A 339 -24.84 -9.00 35.14
C GLU A 339 -26.24 -8.38 35.17
N GLU A 340 -27.17 -9.00 34.45
CA GLU A 340 -28.59 -8.86 34.74
C GLU A 340 -28.79 -9.36 36.16
N GLY A 341 -28.71 -8.44 37.12
CA GLY A 341 -29.07 -8.67 38.50
C GLY A 341 -30.48 -9.24 38.56
N VAL A 342 -30.54 -10.51 38.96
CA VAL A 342 -31.76 -11.22 39.31
C VAL A 342 -32.38 -10.54 40.54
N LEU A 343 -33.62 -10.05 40.35
CA LEU A 343 -34.72 -9.81 41.31
C LEU A 343 -34.38 -9.34 42.73
#